data_AF-A0A1M7RXB2-F1
#
_entry.id   AF-A0A1M7RXB2-F1
#
_cell.length_a   1.000
_cell.length_b   1.000
_cell.length_c   1.000
_cell.angle_alpha   90.00
_cell.angle_beta   90.00
_cell.angle_gamma   90.00
#
_symmetry.space_group_name_H-M   'P 1'
#
loop_
_entity.id
_entity.type
_entity.pdbx_description
1 polymer ?
#
loop_
_entity_poly.entity_id
_entity_poly.type
_entity_poly.pdbx_seq_one_letter_code
_entity_poly.pdbx_strand_id
1 'polypeptide(L)'
;MQHNTLIKIYGLLSGVSEKAFERLKPFISEAISTEESLDNSFTYNKNKQELNCSFEGLYFPFEDFLQELNLTNPKNKNSYPLNNIFQDVEGRLDYIDIENWNLTRLIFQNHTIQYSTTPLNNILAYSGH
;
A
#
# COMPACT_ATOMS: atom_id res chain seq x y z
N MET A 1 -22.32 16.63 3.10
CA MET A 1 -22.15 15.58 4.13
C MET A 1 -20.65 15.35 4.26
N GLN A 2 -20.12 15.15 5.46
CA GLN A 2 -18.68 15.00 5.67
C GLN A 2 -18.24 13.64 5.13
N HIS A 3 -17.38 13.62 4.11
CA HIS A 3 -16.86 12.40 3.51
C HIS A 3 -15.87 11.79 4.50
N ASN A 4 -16.31 10.80 5.28
CA ASN A 4 -15.47 10.14 6.28
C ASN A 4 -14.54 9.12 5.60
N THR A 5 -13.49 9.59 4.93
CA THR A 5 -12.38 8.73 4.51
C THR A 5 -11.70 8.15 5.75
N LEU A 6 -11.64 6.82 5.82
CA LEU A 6 -10.97 6.12 6.91
C LEU A 6 -9.58 5.64 6.51
N ILE A 7 -9.40 5.29 5.24
CA ILE A 7 -8.17 4.72 4.72
C ILE A 7 -7.70 5.52 3.51
N LYS A 8 -6.39 5.78 3.44
CA LYS A 8 -5.74 6.27 2.22
C LYS A 8 -4.55 5.38 1.86
N ILE A 9 -4.37 5.11 0.57
CA ILE A 9 -3.26 4.31 0.06
C ILE A 9 -2.61 5.07 -1.10
N TYR A 10 -1.33 5.41 -0.94
CA TYR A 10 -0.57 6.12 -1.97
C TYR A 10 0.74 5.44 -2.27
N GLY A 11 1.10 5.36 -3.54
CA GLY A 11 2.37 4.75 -3.90
C GLY A 11 2.56 4.53 -5.38
N LEU A 12 3.78 4.18 -5.72
CA LEU A 12 4.15 3.70 -7.05
C LEU A 12 5.01 2.47 -6.86
N LEU A 13 4.60 1.38 -7.50
CA LEU A 13 5.36 0.16 -7.61
C LEU A 13 5.76 -0.04 -9.07
N SER A 14 7.04 -0.30 -9.32
CA SER A 14 7.58 -0.71 -10.62
C SER A 14 8.02 -2.17 -10.58
N GLY A 15 8.22 -2.79 -11.75
CA GLY A 15 8.55 -4.22 -11.84
C GLY A 15 7.40 -5.15 -11.45
N VAL A 16 6.17 -4.62 -11.41
CA VAL A 16 4.96 -5.40 -11.12
C VAL A 16 4.61 -6.22 -12.35
N SER A 17 5.04 -7.48 -12.36
CA SER A 17 4.67 -8.42 -13.42
C SER A 17 3.15 -8.61 -13.50
N GLU A 18 2.64 -9.07 -14.65
CA GLU A 18 1.20 -9.37 -14.79
C GLU A 18 0.74 -10.39 -13.75
N LYS A 19 1.56 -11.42 -13.47
CA LYS A 19 1.27 -12.40 -12.42
C LYS A 19 1.20 -11.75 -11.03
N ALA A 20 2.10 -10.82 -10.72
CA ALA A 20 2.05 -10.08 -9.46
C ALA A 20 0.77 -9.24 -9.39
N PHE A 21 0.42 -8.51 -10.45
CA PHE A 21 -0.80 -7.73 -10.49
C PHE A 21 -2.06 -8.59 -10.31
N GLU A 22 -2.16 -9.76 -10.96
CA GLU A 22 -3.29 -10.69 -10.76
C GLU A 22 -3.44 -11.13 -9.30
N ARG A 23 -2.34 -11.26 -8.55
CA ARG A 23 -2.40 -11.58 -7.11
C ARG A 23 -2.89 -10.41 -6.26
N LEU A 24 -2.69 -9.17 -6.72
CA LEU A 24 -3.13 -7.96 -6.01
C LEU A 24 -4.59 -7.57 -6.31
N LYS A 25 -5.13 -7.98 -7.46
CA LYS A 25 -6.50 -7.64 -7.90
C LYS A 25 -7.61 -7.93 -6.89
N PRO A 26 -7.62 -9.06 -6.14
CA PRO A 26 -8.68 -9.33 -5.18
C PRO A 26 -8.80 -8.24 -4.12
N PHE A 27 -7.67 -7.81 -3.54
CA PHE A 27 -7.64 -6.75 -2.52
C PHE A 27 -8.11 -5.39 -3.05
N ILE A 28 -7.74 -5.08 -4.29
CA ILE A 28 -8.19 -3.86 -5.00
C ILE A 28 -9.71 -3.92 -5.23
N SER A 29 -10.25 -5.10 -5.51
CA SER A 29 -11.67 -5.29 -5.83
C SER A 29 -12.56 -5.29 -4.60
N GLU A 30 -12.01 -5.69 -3.45
CA GLU A 30 -12.67 -5.64 -2.14
C GLU A 30 -12.59 -4.26 -1.46
N ALA A 31 -11.74 -3.37 -1.98
CA ALA A 31 -11.59 -2.01 -1.44
C ALA A 31 -12.88 -1.21 -1.63
N ILE A 32 -13.30 -0.47 -0.60
CA ILE A 32 -14.52 0.34 -0.62
C ILE A 32 -14.10 1.81 -0.68
N SER A 33 -14.22 2.43 -1.86
CA SER A 33 -13.92 3.85 -2.06
C SER A 33 -15.05 4.76 -1.57
N THR A 34 -14.73 6.02 -1.24
CA THR A 34 -15.75 7.09 -1.19
C THR A 34 -16.00 7.58 -2.62
N GLU A 35 -17.27 7.66 -3.07
CA GLU A 35 -17.66 7.85 -4.49
C GLU A 35 -17.25 9.17 -5.19
N GLU A 36 -16.33 9.97 -4.65
CA GLU A 36 -15.98 11.27 -5.25
C GLU A 36 -14.47 11.51 -5.31
N SER A 37 -13.79 11.00 -6.35
CA SER A 37 -12.73 11.74 -7.08
C SER A 37 -12.26 10.95 -8.32
N LEU A 38 -11.85 11.67 -9.37
CA LEU A 38 -11.21 11.10 -10.57
C LEU A 38 -9.87 10.38 -10.27
N ASP A 39 -9.30 10.60 -9.08
CA ASP A 39 -7.96 10.14 -8.69
C ASP A 39 -7.98 8.98 -7.68
N ASN A 40 -9.16 8.47 -7.28
CA ASN A 40 -9.33 7.29 -6.42
C ASN A 40 -9.21 5.98 -7.23
N SER A 41 -8.01 5.64 -7.72
CA SER A 41 -7.78 4.44 -8.51
C SER A 41 -6.47 3.72 -8.24
N PHE A 42 -6.53 2.41 -8.41
CA PHE A 42 -5.35 1.56 -8.65
C PHE A 42 -5.20 1.42 -10.16
N THR A 43 -4.16 2.03 -10.73
CA THR A 43 -3.93 2.00 -12.18
C THR A 43 -2.70 1.16 -12.49
N TYR A 44 -2.90 0.08 -13.25
CA TYR A 44 -1.81 -0.78 -13.72
C TYR A 44 -1.46 -0.51 -15.19
N ASN A 45 -0.22 -0.11 -15.42
CA ASN A 45 0.36 0.04 -16.75
C ASN A 45 1.15 -1.21 -17.12
N LYS A 46 0.52 -2.12 -17.86
CA LYS A 46 1.12 -3.38 -18.32
C LYS A 46 2.41 -3.19 -19.14
N ASN A 47 2.50 -2.12 -19.93
CA ASN A 47 3.67 -1.87 -20.79
C ASN A 47 4.90 -1.44 -19.97
N LYS A 48 4.68 -0.74 -18.86
CA LYS A 48 5.74 -0.29 -17.95
C LYS A 48 5.93 -1.19 -16.73
N GLN A 49 5.03 -2.14 -16.50
CA GLN A 49 4.96 -2.95 -15.27
C GLN A 49 4.89 -2.07 -14.03
N GLU A 50 4.05 -1.04 -14.09
CA GLU A 50 3.87 -0.05 -13.04
C GLU A 50 2.46 -0.13 -12.46
N LEU A 51 2.35 -0.16 -11.14
CA LEU A 51 1.09 0.00 -10.41
C LEU A 51 1.14 1.33 -9.65
N ASN A 52 0.31 2.28 -10.09
CA ASN A 52 0.07 3.52 -9.37
C ASN A 52 -1.11 3.31 -8.41
N CYS A 53 -0.90 3.60 -7.13
CA CYS A 53 -1.90 3.52 -6.08
C CYS A 53 -2.22 4.95 -5.65
N SER A 54 -3.45 5.40 -5.87
CA SER A 54 -3.99 6.63 -5.31
C SER A 54 -5.41 6.31 -4.89
N PHE A 55 -5.60 5.86 -3.66
CA PHE A 55 -6.90 5.38 -3.18
C PHE A 55 -7.27 6.06 -1.87
N GLU A 56 -8.51 6.53 -1.80
CA GLU A 56 -9.15 6.99 -0.57
C GLU A 56 -10.51 6.28 -0.40
N GLY A 57 -10.73 5.72 0.78
CA GLY A 57 -11.91 4.90 1.02
C GLY A 57 -12.25 4.64 2.47
N LEU A 58 -13.26 3.80 2.64
CA LEU A 58 -13.75 3.32 3.93
C LEU A 58 -13.05 2.03 4.37
N TYR A 59 -12.59 1.22 3.42
CA TYR A 59 -12.03 -0.10 3.72
C TYR A 59 -11.00 -0.54 2.66
N PHE A 60 -9.95 -1.23 3.14
CA PHE A 60 -9.02 -2.00 2.34
C PHE A 60 -8.57 -3.23 3.17
N PRO A 61 -8.54 -4.45 2.61
CA PRO A 61 -8.15 -5.66 3.33
C PRO A 61 -6.63 -5.72 3.57
N PHE A 62 -6.11 -4.80 4.39
CA PHE A 62 -4.68 -4.55 4.54
C PHE A 62 -3.92 -5.75 5.13
N GLU A 63 -4.47 -6.40 6.15
CA GLU A 63 -3.83 -7.56 6.77
C GLU A 63 -3.66 -8.72 5.77
N ASP A 64 -4.69 -9.03 4.98
CA ASP A 64 -4.61 -10.10 3.96
C ASP A 64 -3.67 -9.70 2.81
N PHE A 65 -3.64 -8.42 2.44
CA PHE A 65 -2.66 -7.88 1.51
C PHE A 65 -1.22 -8.07 2.02
N LEU A 66 -0.96 -7.82 3.30
CA LEU A 66 0.36 -8.07 3.90
C LEU A 66 0.71 -9.57 3.88
N GLN A 67 -0.27 -10.45 4.13
CA GLN A 67 -0.06 -11.90 4.05
C GLN A 67 0.33 -12.36 2.64
N GLU A 68 -0.30 -11.81 1.60
CA GLU A 68 0.06 -12.09 0.20
C GLU A 68 1.52 -11.70 -0.11
N LEU A 69 1.99 -10.61 0.48
CA LEU A 69 3.38 -10.17 0.42
C LEU A 69 4.33 -10.96 1.33
N ASN A 70 3.83 -11.99 2.02
CA ASN A 70 4.55 -12.85 2.97
C ASN A 70 5.02 -12.14 4.26
N LEU A 71 4.20 -11.22 4.78
CA LEU A 71 4.48 -10.41 5.98
C LEU A 71 3.76 -10.92 7.24
N THR A 72 3.67 -12.23 7.43
CA THR A 72 2.75 -12.86 8.40
C THR A 72 3.08 -12.68 9.89
N ASN A 73 4.16 -11.98 10.30
CA ASN A 73 4.36 -11.60 11.71
C ASN A 73 5.50 -10.57 11.91
N PRO A 74 5.23 -9.25 11.99
CA PRO A 74 6.29 -8.23 11.94
C PRO A 74 7.19 -8.11 13.19
N LYS A 75 7.02 -8.97 14.19
CA LYS A 75 7.41 -8.67 15.59
C LYS A 75 8.91 -8.51 15.86
N ASN A 76 9.82 -8.83 14.94
CA ASN A 76 11.28 -8.71 15.16
C ASN A 76 12.11 -8.45 13.89
N LYS A 77 11.50 -8.13 12.75
CA LYS A 77 12.22 -7.80 11.51
C LYS A 77 11.56 -6.59 10.85
N ASN A 78 12.36 -5.65 10.39
CA ASN A 78 11.88 -4.52 9.60
C ASN A 78 12.08 -4.74 8.09
N SER A 79 12.51 -5.94 7.68
CA SER A 79 12.77 -6.32 6.29
C SER A 79 12.45 -7.80 6.10
N TYR A 80 11.68 -8.10 5.06
CA TYR A 80 11.19 -9.43 4.71
C TYR A 80 11.55 -9.75 3.26
N PRO A 81 11.97 -10.98 2.95
CA PRO A 81 12.15 -11.38 1.56
C PRO A 81 10.78 -11.38 0.85
N LEU A 82 10.73 -10.80 -0.34
CA LEU A 82 9.58 -10.93 -1.22
C LEU A 82 9.50 -12.37 -1.72
N ASN A 83 8.29 -12.88 -1.93
CA ASN A 83 8.12 -14.15 -2.60
C ASN A 83 8.53 -14.03 -4.09
N ASN A 84 8.74 -15.15 -4.78
CA ASN A 84 9.19 -15.15 -6.18
C ASN A 84 8.24 -14.43 -7.15
N ILE A 85 6.98 -14.19 -6.77
CA ILE A 85 6.03 -13.44 -7.61
C ILE A 85 6.31 -11.93 -7.55
N PHE A 86 6.76 -11.44 -6.39
CA PHE A 86 7.03 -10.02 -6.15
C PHE A 86 8.53 -9.68 -6.15
N GLN A 87 9.42 -10.62 -6.48
CA GLN A 87 10.88 -10.43 -6.37
C GLN A 87 11.40 -9.19 -7.11
N ASP A 88 10.82 -8.86 -8.27
CA ASP A 88 11.26 -7.76 -9.13
C ASP A 88 10.56 -6.43 -8.79
N VAL A 89 9.67 -6.42 -7.79
CA VAL A 89 8.91 -5.22 -7.41
C VAL A 89 9.80 -4.27 -6.63
N GLU A 90 9.77 -3.00 -7.05
CA GLU A 90 10.49 -1.90 -6.45
C GLU A 90 9.53 -0.73 -6.21
N GLY A 91 9.80 0.11 -5.20
CA GLY A 91 9.04 1.33 -4.94
C GLY A 91 8.47 1.42 -3.53
N ARG A 92 7.37 2.17 -3.38
CA ARG A 92 6.82 2.51 -2.06
C ARG A 92 5.30 2.49 -2.08
N LEU A 93 4.72 1.96 -0.99
CA LEU A 93 3.30 2.07 -0.68
C LEU A 93 3.14 2.62 0.74
N ASP A 94 2.37 3.69 0.88
CA ASP A 94 1.98 4.31 2.15
C ASP A 94 0.50 3.99 2.39
N TYR A 95 0.21 3.30 3.49
CA TYR A 95 -1.13 3.01 4.00
C TYR A 95 -1.40 3.91 5.21
N ILE A 96 -2.37 4.79 5.08
CA ILE A 96 -2.77 5.74 6.11
C ILE A 96 -4.10 5.27 6.69
N ASP A 97 -4.08 4.91 7.96
CA ASP A 97 -5.25 4.59 8.74
C ASP A 97 -5.65 5.83 9.55
N ILE A 98 -6.70 6.51 9.10
CA ILE A 98 -7.23 7.72 9.74
C ILE A 98 -7.96 7.38 11.04
N GLU A 99 -8.54 6.18 11.15
CA GLU A 99 -9.24 5.74 12.35
C GLU A 99 -8.27 5.48 13.50
N ASN A 100 -7.19 4.74 13.24
CA ASN A 100 -6.15 4.44 14.23
C ASN A 100 -5.03 5.50 14.26
N TRP A 101 -5.11 6.52 13.40
CA TRP A 101 -4.18 7.63 13.31
C TRP A 101 -2.71 7.20 13.06
N ASN A 102 -2.52 6.27 12.13
CA ASN A 102 -1.21 5.68 11.83
C ASN A 102 -0.86 5.75 10.34
N LEU A 103 0.43 5.90 10.04
CA LEU A 103 1.01 5.63 8.72
C LEU A 103 1.79 4.32 8.81
N THR A 104 1.43 3.37 7.96
CA THR A 104 2.26 2.20 7.65
C THR A 104 2.91 2.40 6.29
N ARG A 105 4.24 2.35 6.26
CA ARG A 105 5.05 2.48 5.04
C ARG A 105 5.66 1.13 4.67
N LEU A 106 5.48 0.77 3.41
CA LEU A 106 6.09 -0.36 2.74
C LEU A 106 7.11 0.13 1.71
N ILE A 107 8.36 -0.30 1.82
CA ILE A 107 9.42 0.01 0.84
C ILE A 107 9.86 -1.30 0.21
N PHE A 108 9.65 -1.44 -1.09
CA PHE A 108 10.07 -2.59 -1.88
C PHE A 108 11.45 -2.25 -2.46
N GLN A 109 12.47 -2.99 -2.05
CA GLN A 109 13.83 -2.79 -2.52
C GLN A 109 14.69 -4.05 -2.40
N ASN A 110 15.47 -4.35 -3.43
CA ASN A 110 16.47 -5.42 -3.44
C ASN A 110 15.86 -6.79 -3.08
N HIS A 111 14.70 -7.11 -3.67
CA HIS A 111 13.93 -8.34 -3.41
C HIS A 111 13.45 -8.47 -1.96
N THR A 112 13.45 -7.37 -1.20
CA THR A 112 12.92 -7.31 0.15
C THR A 112 11.85 -6.25 0.25
N ILE A 113 11.01 -6.37 1.25
CA ILE A 113 10.07 -5.33 1.65
C ILE A 113 10.40 -4.90 3.07
N GLN A 114 10.57 -3.60 3.26
CA GLN A 114 10.68 -2.99 4.56
C GLN A 114 9.32 -2.50 5.03
N TYR A 115 9.03 -2.68 6.30
CA TYR A 115 7.75 -2.36 6.93
C TYR A 115 7.99 -1.48 8.15
N SER A 116 7.28 -0.36 8.25
CA SER A 116 7.31 0.50 9.42
C SER A 116 5.97 1.19 9.66
N THR A 117 5.52 1.21 10.91
CA THR A 117 4.31 1.92 11.32
C THR A 117 4.66 3.03 12.30
N THR A 118 4.16 4.24 12.06
CA THR A 118 4.36 5.42 12.92
C THR A 118 3.05 6.16 13.13
N PRO A 119 2.79 6.69 14.34
CA PRO A 119 1.64 7.57 14.56
C PRO A 119 1.71 8.82 13.68
N LEU A 120 0.57 9.26 13.14
CA LEU A 120 0.49 10.47 12.30
C LEU A 120 0.90 11.74 13.05
N ASN A 121 0.78 11.77 14.38
CA ASN A 121 1.27 12.86 15.23
C ASN A 121 2.76 13.15 15.04
N ASN A 122 3.57 12.10 14.79
CA ASN A 122 5.02 12.24 14.60
C ASN A 122 5.37 12.77 13.21
N ILE A 123 4.45 12.65 12.24
CA ILE A 123 4.66 13.08 10.86
C ILE A 123 4.33 14.58 10.70
N LEU A 124 3.31 15.07 11.40
CA LEU A 124 2.94 16.49 11.41
C LEU A 124 3.93 17.38 12.19
N ALA A 125 4.69 16.81 13.12
CA ALA A 125 5.74 17.55 13.85
C ALA A 125 6.91 17.97 12.95
N TYR A 126 7.09 17.34 11.79
CA TYR A 126 8.19 17.61 10.85
C TYR A 126 7.78 18.35 9.57
N SER A 127 6.48 18.54 9.30
CA SER A 127 6.01 19.28 8.12
C SER A 127 5.89 20.81 8.34
N GLY A 128 6.46 21.32 9.44
CA GLY A 128 6.54 22.74 9.76
C GLY A 128 7.97 23.28 9.61
N HIS A 129 8.55 23.19 8.41
CA HIS A 129 9.71 23.98 8.01
C HIS A 129 9.64 24.39 6.55
#